data_AF-B9XD13-F1
#
_entry.id   AF-B9XD13-F1
#
_cell.length_a   1.000
_cell.length_b   1.000
_cell.length_c   1.000
_cell.angle_alpha   90.00
_cell.angle_beta   90.00
_cell.angle_gamma   90.00
#
_symmetry.space_group_name_H-M   'P 1'
#
loop_
_entity.id
_entity.type
_entity.pdbx_description
1 polymer ?
#
loop_
_entity_poly.entity_id
_entity_poly.type
_entity_poly.pdbx_seq_one_letter_code
_entity_poly.pdbx_strand_id
1 'polypeptide(L)'
;MPMNSPAWYCARTKPKHEHIAAANLLRHANVEVFNPRLRVEKATRRGVIRVSEPLFPCYIFVRCVIEEKLNDIRYANGISTIVHFANRIPHISDSVVVELQEHFKEMREAIVDQRLSVGP
;
A
#
# COMPACT_ATOMS: atom_id res chain seq x y z
N MET A 1 -2.39 -32.36 -4.71
CA MET A 1 -2.65 -30.99 -5.21
C MET A 1 -1.95 -30.04 -4.25
N PRO A 2 -0.97 -29.21 -4.64
CA PRO A 2 -0.46 -28.21 -3.71
C PRO A 2 -1.62 -27.27 -3.33
N MET A 3 -1.82 -27.06 -2.02
CA MET A 3 -2.80 -26.11 -1.52
C MET A 3 -2.28 -24.71 -1.81
N ASN A 4 -2.85 -24.07 -2.83
CA ASN A 4 -2.50 -22.72 -3.20
C ASN A 4 -2.91 -21.78 -2.07
N SER A 5 -1.93 -21.38 -1.26
CA SER A 5 -2.17 -20.54 -0.08
C SER A 5 -1.91 -19.08 -0.42
N PRO A 6 -2.71 -18.14 0.11
CA PRO A 6 -2.51 -16.72 -0.16
C PRO A 6 -1.20 -16.24 0.45
N ALA A 7 -0.44 -15.47 -0.33
CA ALA A 7 0.80 -14.83 0.10
C ALA A 7 0.79 -13.35 -0.25
N TRP A 8 1.70 -12.58 0.34
CA TRP A 8 1.86 -11.17 0.03
C TRP A 8 2.75 -10.95 -1.19
N TYR A 9 2.39 -9.99 -2.01
CA TYR A 9 3.13 -9.56 -3.19
C TYR A 9 3.19 -8.05 -3.26
N CYS A 10 4.18 -7.51 -3.97
CA CYS A 10 4.27 -6.08 -4.23
C CYS A 10 3.72 -5.76 -5.62
N ALA A 11 2.83 -4.77 -5.71
CA ALA A 11 2.33 -4.26 -6.98
C ALA A 11 2.74 -2.80 -7.15
N ARG A 12 3.20 -2.47 -8.35
CA ARG A 12 3.50 -1.10 -8.76
C ARG A 12 2.24 -0.45 -9.32
N THR A 13 1.89 0.71 -8.82
CA THR A 13 0.76 1.51 -9.30
C THR A 13 1.23 2.56 -10.30
N LYS A 14 0.29 3.12 -11.05
CA LYS A 14 0.52 4.36 -11.79
C LYS A 14 0.83 5.49 -10.79
N PRO A 15 1.64 6.50 -11.18
CA PRO A 15 1.97 7.61 -10.29
C PRO A 15 0.74 8.25 -9.67
N LYS A 16 0.70 8.41 -8.34
CA LYS A 16 -0.41 9.00 -7.55
C LYS A 16 -1.73 8.20 -7.55
N HIS A 17 -1.74 7.00 -8.11
CA HIS A 17 -2.94 6.14 -8.20
C HIS A 17 -3.00 5.04 -7.13
N GLU A 18 -2.13 5.07 -6.12
CA GLU A 18 -2.02 4.02 -5.09
C GLU A 18 -3.37 3.72 -4.42
N HIS A 19 -4.10 4.78 -4.10
CA HIS A 19 -5.41 4.71 -3.43
C HIS A 19 -6.52 4.22 -4.36
N ILE A 20 -6.47 4.59 -5.64
CA ILE A 20 -7.40 4.13 -6.67
C ILE A 20 -7.18 2.64 -6.91
N ALA A 21 -5.92 2.23 -7.08
CA ALA A 21 -5.53 0.84 -7.26
C ALA A 21 -5.97 -0.03 -6.08
N ALA A 22 -5.68 0.41 -4.85
CA ALA A 22 -6.08 -0.32 -3.64
C ALA A 22 -7.60 -0.49 -3.55
N ALA A 23 -8.37 0.57 -3.81
CA ALA A 23 -9.83 0.51 -3.78
C ALA A 23 -10.40 -0.41 -4.88
N ASN A 24 -9.83 -0.39 -6.09
CA ASN A 24 -10.28 -1.23 -7.20
C ASN A 24 -9.99 -2.72 -6.94
N LEU A 25 -8.79 -3.04 -6.45
CA LEU A 25 -8.41 -4.40 -6.10
C LEU A 25 -9.31 -4.99 -5.01
N LEU A 26 -9.59 -4.20 -3.98
CA LEU A 26 -10.48 -4.62 -2.89
C LEU A 26 -11.91 -4.86 -3.40
N ARG A 27 -12.45 -3.93 -4.21
CA ARG A 27 -13.86 -3.97 -4.64
C ARG A 27 -14.15 -4.96 -5.76
N HIS A 28 -13.23 -5.11 -6.72
CA HIS A 28 -13.50 -5.84 -7.97
C HIS A 28 -12.75 -7.16 -8.07
N ALA A 29 -11.60 -7.29 -7.42
CA ALA A 29 -10.80 -8.51 -7.44
C ALA A 29 -10.89 -9.32 -6.14
N ASN A 30 -11.51 -8.76 -5.09
CA ASN A 30 -11.54 -9.33 -3.74
C ASN A 30 -10.12 -9.67 -3.23
N VAL A 31 -9.18 -8.74 -3.43
CA VAL A 31 -7.78 -8.86 -3.01
C VAL A 31 -7.56 -7.97 -1.79
N GLU A 32 -6.98 -8.53 -0.74
CA GLU A 32 -6.55 -7.77 0.44
C GLU A 32 -5.37 -6.87 0.05
N VAL A 33 -5.39 -5.61 0.47
CA VAL A 33 -4.37 -4.62 0.10
C VAL A 33 -3.90 -3.85 1.33
N PHE A 34 -2.57 -3.74 1.48
CA PHE A 34 -1.93 -2.81 2.38
C PHE A 34 -1.28 -1.68 1.58
N ASN A 35 -1.73 -0.43 1.85
CA ASN A 35 -1.26 0.79 1.20
C ASN A 35 -0.92 1.85 2.26
N PRO A 36 0.35 1.91 2.72
CA PRO A 36 0.76 2.82 3.79
C PRO A 36 0.80 4.28 3.30
N ARG A 37 -0.19 5.08 3.75
CA ARG A 37 -0.32 6.50 3.45
C ARG A 37 -0.44 7.33 4.73
N LEU A 38 0.50 8.25 4.94
CA LEU A 38 0.47 9.19 6.05
C LEU A 38 -0.32 10.43 5.66
N ARG A 39 -1.02 11.03 6.62
CA ARG A 39 -1.58 12.39 6.48
C ARG A 39 -0.73 13.31 7.34
N VAL A 40 -0.05 14.24 6.71
CA VAL A 40 0.85 15.20 7.35
C VAL A 40 0.36 16.62 7.13
N GLU A 41 0.54 17.48 8.12
CA GLU A 41 0.36 18.93 7.99
C GLU A 41 1.69 19.55 7.60
N LYS A 42 1.71 20.27 6.47
CA LYS A 42 2.90 20.99 6.00
C LYS A 42 2.63 22.47 6.03
N ALA A 43 3.50 23.21 6.73
CA ALA A 43 3.50 24.66 6.66
C ALA A 43 3.98 25.09 5.26
N THR A 44 3.19 25.93 4.60
CA THR A 44 3.55 26.53 3.30
C THR A 44 3.49 28.05 3.41
N ARG A 45 4.03 28.76 2.42
CA ARG A 45 3.95 30.22 2.32
C ARG A 45 2.51 30.76 2.36
N ARG A 46 1.51 29.91 2.07
CA ARG A 46 0.07 30.27 2.06
C ARG A 46 -0.72 29.71 3.26
N GLY A 47 -0.05 29.15 4.25
CA GLY A 47 -0.67 28.51 5.43
C GLY A 47 -0.40 27.01 5.52
N VAL A 48 -0.97 26.38 6.54
CA VAL A 48 -0.83 24.95 6.79
C VAL A 48 -1.77 24.17 5.87
N ILE A 49 -1.21 23.25 5.07
CA ILE A 49 -2.00 22.34 4.22
C ILE A 49 -1.90 20.91 4.75
N ARG A 50 -2.98 20.13 4.59
CA ARG A 50 -2.98 18.69 4.87
C ARG A 50 -2.66 17.92 3.59
N VAL A 51 -1.58 17.17 3.58
CA VAL A 51 -1.14 16.34 2.44
C VAL A 51 -1.16 14.88 2.84
N SER A 52 -1.69 14.03 1.97
CA SER A 52 -1.55 12.58 2.13
C SER A 52 -0.39 12.07 1.28
N GLU A 53 0.66 11.60 1.94
CA GLU A 53 1.90 11.16 1.30
C GLU A 53 2.05 9.64 1.44
N PRO A 54 2.29 8.90 0.35
CA PRO A 54 2.62 7.47 0.43
C PRO A 54 4.02 7.29 1.00
N LEU A 55 4.21 6.30 1.85
CA LEU A 55 5.56 5.92 2.32
C LEU A 55 6.39 5.26 1.23
N PHE A 56 5.72 4.53 0.33
CA PHE A 56 6.33 3.88 -0.83
C PHE A 56 5.64 4.41 -2.10
N PRO A 57 6.13 5.50 -2.70
CA PRO A 57 5.53 6.06 -3.90
C PRO A 57 5.40 5.01 -5.01
N CYS A 58 4.22 4.92 -5.60
CA CYS A 58 3.86 3.95 -6.64
C CYS A 58 3.88 2.47 -6.22
N TYR A 59 3.89 2.12 -4.92
CA TYR A 59 3.86 0.73 -4.47
C TYR A 59 2.75 0.45 -3.46
N ILE A 60 2.13 -0.71 -3.62
CA ILE A 60 1.16 -1.28 -2.67
C ILE A 60 1.49 -2.76 -2.45
N PHE A 61 1.04 -3.30 -1.33
CA PHE A 61 1.18 -4.72 -1.01
C PHE A 61 -0.18 -5.39 -1.14
N VAL A 62 -0.22 -6.56 -1.76
CA VAL A 62 -1.45 -7.29 -2.05
C VAL A 62 -1.34 -8.72 -1.54
N ARG A 63 -2.39 -9.24 -0.89
CA ARG A 63 -2.42 -10.63 -0.42
C ARG A 63 -3.42 -11.42 -1.25
N CYS A 64 -2.94 -12.46 -1.91
CA CYS A 64 -3.77 -13.30 -2.77
C CYS A 64 -3.11 -14.64 -3.08
N VAL A 65 -3.91 -15.56 -3.62
CA VAL A 65 -3.41 -16.69 -4.39
C VAL A 65 -3.01 -16.18 -5.78
N ILE A 66 -1.72 -16.16 -6.09
CA ILE A 66 -1.22 -15.41 -7.26
C ILE A 66 -1.67 -16.04 -8.58
N GLU A 67 -1.74 -17.35 -8.66
CA GLU A 67 -2.17 -18.11 -9.83
C GLU A 67 -3.62 -17.79 -10.21
N GLU A 68 -4.46 -17.44 -9.22
CA GLU A 68 -5.85 -17.06 -9.43
C GLU A 68 -6.01 -15.56 -9.72
N LYS A 69 -5.19 -14.71 -9.11
CA LYS A 69 -5.41 -13.25 -9.08
C LYS A 69 -4.44 -12.43 -9.93
N LEU A 70 -3.44 -13.04 -10.57
CA LEU A 70 -2.42 -12.32 -11.33
C LEU A 70 -3.00 -11.43 -12.44
N ASN A 71 -3.95 -11.95 -13.22
CA ASN A 71 -4.56 -11.18 -14.30
C ASN A 71 -5.46 -10.07 -13.76
N ASP A 72 -6.28 -10.37 -12.74
CA ASP A 72 -7.11 -9.36 -12.05
C ASP A 72 -6.25 -8.19 -11.55
N ILE A 73 -5.09 -8.49 -10.95
CA ILE A 73 -4.16 -7.48 -10.46
C ILE A 73 -3.53 -6.69 -11.62
N ARG A 74 -3.02 -7.36 -12.65
CA ARG A 74 -2.34 -6.70 -13.80
C ARG A 74 -3.26 -5.74 -14.54
N TYR A 75 -4.53 -6.08 -14.69
CA TYR A 75 -5.51 -5.28 -15.43
C TYR A 75 -6.35 -4.37 -14.53
N ALA A 76 -6.14 -4.39 -13.21
CA ALA A 76 -6.82 -3.48 -12.30
C ALA A 76 -6.48 -2.01 -12.61
N ASN A 77 -7.50 -1.16 -12.58
CA ASN A 77 -7.32 0.26 -12.83
C ASN A 77 -6.43 0.89 -11.75
N GLY A 78 -5.36 1.55 -12.19
CA GLY A 78 -4.36 2.16 -11.33
C GLY A 78 -3.11 1.29 -11.11
N ILE A 79 -3.11 0.03 -11.56
CA ILE A 79 -1.91 -0.81 -11.57
C ILE A 79 -1.08 -0.54 -12.84
N SER A 80 0.23 -0.56 -12.66
CA SER A 80 1.21 -0.59 -13.76
C SER A 80 1.70 -2.01 -13.99
N THR A 81 2.11 -2.71 -12.94
CA THR A 81 2.55 -4.10 -13.01
C THR A 81 2.64 -4.70 -11.60
N ILE A 82 2.71 -6.02 -11.50
CA ILE A 82 3.21 -6.68 -10.30
C ILE A 82 4.75 -6.63 -10.28
N VAL A 83 5.39 -6.54 -9.12
CA VAL A 83 6.85 -6.62 -9.05
C VAL A 83 7.30 -8.03 -9.39
N HIS A 84 8.20 -8.16 -10.36
CA HIS A 84 8.76 -9.44 -10.78
C HIS A 84 10.21 -9.28 -11.20
N PHE A 85 10.97 -10.37 -11.09
CA PHE A 85 12.36 -10.48 -11.53
C PHE A 85 12.42 -11.55 -12.61
N ALA A 86 12.61 -11.12 -13.87
CA ALA A 86 12.45 -11.98 -15.04
C ALA A 86 11.11 -12.74 -14.96
N ASN A 87 11.17 -14.06 -14.86
CA ASN A 87 10.00 -14.95 -14.86
C ASN A 87 9.47 -15.28 -13.45
N ARG A 88 10.01 -14.66 -12.39
CA ARG A 88 9.62 -14.94 -11.01
C ARG A 88 8.93 -13.75 -10.36
N ILE A 89 7.78 -14.00 -9.73
CA ILE A 89 7.09 -13.05 -8.85
C ILE A 89 7.45 -13.44 -7.40
N PRO A 90 8.28 -12.66 -6.69
CA PRO A 90 8.63 -12.98 -5.31
C PRO A 90 7.44 -12.71 -4.39
N HIS A 91 7.19 -13.62 -3.44
CA HIS A 91 6.31 -13.34 -2.32
C HIS A 91 7.09 -12.64 -1.20
N ILE A 92 6.36 -11.88 -0.40
CA ILE A 92 6.82 -11.24 0.84
C ILE A 92 6.28 -12.10 1.99
N SER A 93 7.08 -12.35 3.02
CA SER A 93 6.61 -13.10 4.18
C SER A 93 5.58 -12.29 4.96
N ASP A 94 4.61 -12.97 5.58
CA ASP A 94 3.65 -12.32 6.47
C ASP A 94 4.32 -11.51 7.57
N SER A 95 5.41 -12.02 8.15
CA SER A 95 6.17 -11.34 9.20
C SER A 95 6.64 -9.94 8.79
N VAL A 96 7.13 -9.79 7.55
CA VAL A 96 7.61 -8.51 7.03
C VAL A 96 6.46 -7.54 6.84
N VAL A 97 5.31 -8.00 6.35
CA VAL A 97 4.13 -7.12 6.18
C VAL A 97 3.55 -6.71 7.53
N VAL A 98 3.53 -7.62 8.51
CA VAL A 98 3.12 -7.31 9.89
C VAL A 98 4.03 -6.24 10.50
N GLU A 99 5.35 -6.43 10.41
CA GLU A 99 6.34 -5.46 10.90
C GLU A 99 6.16 -4.08 10.21
N LEU A 100 5.91 -4.06 8.90
CA LEU A 100 5.62 -2.81 8.17
C LEU A 100 4.32 -2.13 8.65
N GLN A 101 3.30 -2.91 8.99
CA GLN A 101 2.03 -2.40 9.52
C GLN A 101 2.19 -1.81 10.93
N GLU A 102 2.97 -2.47 11.78
CA GLU A 102 3.29 -2.03 13.14
C GLU A 102 4.06 -0.71 13.13
N HIS A 103 5.18 -0.64 12.40
CA HIS A 103 5.95 0.60 12.24
C HIS A 103 5.10 1.73 11.64
N PHE A 104 4.25 1.41 10.65
CA PHE A 104 3.35 2.41 10.07
C PHE A 104 2.33 2.93 11.08
N LYS A 105 1.82 2.07 11.97
CA LYS A 105 0.89 2.47 13.04
C LYS A 105 1.60 3.40 14.03
N GLU A 106 2.79 3.05 14.49
CA GLU A 106 3.60 3.88 15.40
C GLU A 106 3.89 5.27 14.80
N MET A 107 4.31 5.32 13.53
CA MET A 107 4.52 6.59 12.83
C MET A 107 3.25 7.43 12.76
N ARG A 108 2.09 6.80 12.54
CA ARG A 108 0.80 7.50 12.52
C ARG A 108 0.44 8.07 13.88
N GLU A 109 0.66 7.33 14.95
CA GLU A 109 0.39 7.75 16.33
C GLU A 109 1.31 8.91 16.73
N ALA A 110 2.61 8.82 16.44
CA ALA A 110 3.57 9.91 16.71
C ALA A 110 3.21 11.22 15.99
N ILE A 111 2.71 11.15 14.75
CA ILE A 111 2.23 12.34 14.01
C ILE A 111 0.97 12.92 14.64
N VAL A 112 0.07 12.09 15.19
CA VAL A 112 -1.14 12.55 15.89
C VAL A 112 -0.75 13.22 17.21
N ASP A 113 0.16 12.65 17.99
CA ASP A 113 0.60 13.20 19.27
C ASP A 113 1.32 14.54 19.12
N GLN A 114 2.15 14.71 18.08
CA GLN A 114 2.75 16.01 17.78
C GLN A 114 1.68 17.10 17.57
N ARG A 115 0.52 16.78 17.00
CA ARG A 115 -0.57 17.75 16.82
C ARG A 115 -1.23 18.18 18.13
N LEU A 116 -1.24 17.31 19.15
CA LEU A 116 -1.77 17.65 20.47
C LEU A 116 -0.81 18.57 21.26
N SER A 117 0.47 18.60 20.89
CA SER A 117 1.49 19.42 21.55
C SER A 117 1.64 20.85 21.00
N VAL A 118 1.01 21.16 19.86
CA VAL A 118 1.02 22.51 19.27
C VAL A 118 -0.24 23.27 19.72
N GLY A 119 -0.21 23.81 20.94
CA GLY A 119 -1.04 24.92 21.43
C GLY A 119 -0.13 25.95 22.11
N PRO A 120 -0.45 27.25 22.18
CA PRO A 120 -1.79 27.86 22.24
C PRO A 120 -2.22 28.68 21.00
#